data_AF-A0A926Z7C8-F1
#
_entry.id   AF-A0A926Z7C8-F1
#
_cell.length_a   1.000
_cell.length_b   1.000
_cell.length_c   1.000
_cell.angle_alpha   90.00
_cell.angle_beta   90.00
_cell.angle_gamma   90.00
#
_symmetry.space_group_name_H-M   'P 1'
#
loop_
_entity.id
_entity.type
_entity.pdbx_description
1 polymer ?
#
loop_
_entity_poly.entity_id
_entity_poly.type
_entity_poly.pdbx_seq_one_letter_code
_entity_poly.pdbx_strand_id
1 'polypeptide(L)' 'MQYKNEALRRIKKRDPNDWEVVALAMHFDCPIWTEDKDFFGIGIATWNSQNVEIYLMK' A
#
# COMPACT_ATOMS: atom_id res chain seq x y z
N MET A 1 16.86 6.06 0.09
CA MET A 1 15.73 5.59 0.92
C MET A 1 15.92 4.12 1.26
N GLN A 2 15.90 3.76 2.55
CA GLN A 2 16.12 2.38 3.05
C GLN A 2 15.18 1.32 2.43
N TYR A 3 13.98 1.72 1.98
CA TYR A 3 12.95 0.80 1.48
C TYR A 3 12.76 0.78 -0.04
N LYS A 4 13.49 1.61 -0.81
CA LYS A 4 13.24 1.80 -2.24
C LYS A 4 13.23 0.50 -3.05
N ASN A 5 14.28 -0.31 -2.90
CA ASN A 5 14.44 -1.52 -3.71
C ASN A 5 13.36 -2.56 -3.40
N GLU A 6 12.99 -2.71 -2.13
CA GLU A 6 11.96 -3.65 -1.71
C GLU A 6 10.56 -3.16 -2.10
N ALA A 7 10.30 -1.86 -1.98
CA ALA A 7 9.06 -1.24 -2.45
C ALA A 7 8.85 -1.46 -3.96
N LEU A 8 9.89 -1.19 -4.77
CA LEU A 8 9.88 -1.46 -6.22
C LEU A 8 9.66 -2.96 -6.51
N ARG A 9 10.28 -3.85 -5.73
CA ARG A 9 10.09 -5.31 -5.86
C ARG A 9 8.65 -5.76 -5.56
N ARG A 10 7.95 -5.04 -4.68
CA ARG A 10 6.56 -5.35 -4.28
C ARG A 10 5.53 -4.82 -5.28
N ILE A 11 5.68 -3.57 -5.75
CA ILE A 11 4.74 -2.96 -6.70
C ILE A 11 4.91 -3.52 -8.14
N LYS A 12 6.10 -4.04 -8.49
CA LYS A 12 6.43 -4.72 -9.77
C LYS A 12 5.89 -4.00 -11.02
N LYS A 13 5.10 -4.70 -11.85
CA LYS A 13 4.61 -4.30 -13.18
C LYS A 13 3.29 -3.54 -13.14
N ARG A 14 2.86 -3.08 -11.96
CA ARG A 14 1.60 -2.35 -11.79
C ARG A 14 1.84 -0.88 -12.11
N ASP A 15 2.11 -0.05 -11.10
CA ASP A 15 2.69 1.27 -11.30
C ASP A 15 3.99 1.47 -10.50
N PRO A 16 5.17 1.28 -11.13
CA PRO A 16 6.46 1.53 -10.47
C PRO A 16 6.65 2.95 -9.93
N ASN A 17 5.86 3.93 -10.38
CA ASN A 17 5.99 5.33 -9.93
C ASN A 17 5.41 5.56 -8.54
N ASP A 18 4.64 4.60 -8.01
CA ASP A 18 4.00 4.68 -6.70
C ASP A 18 4.81 3.99 -5.58
N TRP A 19 6.08 3.66 -5.84
CA TRP A 19 6.92 2.93 -4.91
C TRP A 19 7.13 3.68 -3.57
N GLU A 20 7.03 5.01 -3.56
CA GLU A 20 7.16 5.83 -2.36
C GLU A 20 6.07 5.49 -1.32
N VAL A 21 4.83 5.27 -1.74
CA VAL A 21 3.71 4.92 -0.85
C VAL A 21 3.97 3.56 -0.20
N VAL A 22 4.47 2.59 -0.97
CA VAL A 22 4.86 1.27 -0.46
C VAL A 22 6.03 1.39 0.52
N ALA A 23 7.03 2.22 0.20
CA ALA A 23 8.17 2.47 1.07
C ALA A 23 7.78 3.12 2.40
N LEU A 24 6.83 4.06 2.38
CA LEU A 24 6.29 4.69 3.59
C LEU A 24 5.52 3.70 4.44
N ALA A 25 4.62 2.91 3.84
CA ALA A 25 3.86 1.88 4.55
C ALA A 25 4.77 0.84 5.22
N MET A 26 5.86 0.46 4.55
CA MET A 26 6.90 -0.41 5.14
C MET A 26 7.69 0.24 6.27
N HIS A 27 7.96 1.54 6.18
CA HIS A 27 8.71 2.26 7.20
C HIS A 27 7.91 2.43 8.50
N PHE A 28 6.63 2.74 8.37
CA PHE A 28 5.72 2.96 9.50
C PHE A 28 4.98 1.70 9.96
N ASP A 29 5.19 0.56 9.30
CA ASP A 29 4.48 -0.70 9.53
C ASP A 29 2.95 -0.51 9.55
N CYS A 30 2.42 0.20 8.55
CA CYS A 30 1.02 0.58 8.48
C CYS A 30 0.34 0.11 7.18
N PRO A 31 -0.99 -0.12 7.21
CA PRO A 31 -1.75 -0.43 6.01
C PRO A 31 -1.86 0.77 5.08
N ILE A 32 -2.16 0.52 3.81
CA ILE A 32 -2.42 1.55 2.80
C ILE A 32 -3.93 1.72 2.65
N TRP A 33 -4.43 2.94 2.77
CA TRP A 33 -5.81 3.29 2.36
C TRP A 33 -5.77 3.90 0.96
N THR A 34 -6.36 3.22 -0.01
CA THR A 34 -6.42 3.64 -1.41
C THR A 34 -7.58 2.98 -2.15
N GLU A 35 -8.12 3.67 -3.16
CA GLU A 35 -9.04 3.07 -4.14
C GLU A 35 -8.29 2.45 -5.32
N ASP A 36 -6.98 2.68 -5.41
CA ASP A 36 -6.13 2.19 -6.49
C ASP A 36 -5.80 0.70 -6.31
N LYS A 37 -6.12 -0.07 -7.34
CA LYS A 37 -5.94 -1.53 -7.37
C LYS A 37 -4.48 -1.93 -7.57
N ASP A 38 -3.62 -1.01 -7.97
CA ASP A 38 -2.20 -1.31 -8.18
C ASP A 38 -1.48 -1.68 -6.87
N PHE A 39 -2.03 -1.32 -5.71
CA PHE A 39 -1.51 -1.73 -4.42
C PHE A 39 -1.99 -3.11 -3.95
N PHE A 40 -2.94 -3.75 -4.64
CA PHE A 40 -3.62 -4.93 -4.09
C PHE A 40 -2.73 -6.18 -4.13
N GLY A 41 -2.39 -6.78 -2.99
CA GLY A 41 -1.56 -7.99 -2.98
C GLY A 41 -0.06 -7.72 -3.19
N ILE A 42 0.42 -6.51 -2.90
CA ILE A 42 1.86 -6.19 -2.82
C ILE A 42 2.52 -6.70 -1.52
N GLY A 43 1.78 -7.40 -0.65
CA GLY A 43 2.26 -7.84 0.66
C GLY A 43 2.16 -6.79 1.76
N ILE A 44 1.29 -5.78 1.58
CA ILE A 44 0.85 -4.82 2.60
C ILE A 44 -0.68 -4.81 2.58
N ALA A 45 -1.32 -4.74 3.75
CA ALA A 45 -2.78 -4.66 3.82
C ALA A 45 -3.28 -3.38 3.14
N THR A 46 -4.27 -3.51 2.27
CA THR A 46 -4.88 -2.41 1.53
C THR A 46 -6.36 -2.29 1.89
N TRP A 47 -6.81 -1.07 2.16
CA TRP A 47 -8.18 -0.73 2.49
C TRP A 47 -8.72 0.26 1.49
N ASN A 48 -9.98 0.11 1.12
CA ASN A 48 -10.75 1.16 0.45
C ASN A 48 -11.66 1.85 1.47
N SER A 49 -12.26 2.96 1.05
CA SER A 49 -13.11 3.78 1.92
C SER A 49 -14.28 2.98 2.47
N GLN A 50 -14.88 2.11 1.65
CA GLN A 50 -15.96 1.21 2.07
C GLN A 50 -15.55 0.31 3.26
N ASN A 51 -14.38 -0.33 3.20
CA ASN A 51 -13.93 -1.22 4.26
C ASN A 51 -13.50 -0.45 5.51
N VAL A 52 -12.97 0.77 5.36
CA VAL A 52 -12.66 1.66 6.49
C VAL A 52 -13.94 2.10 7.19
N GLU A 53 -14.98 2.50 6.44
CA GLU A 53 -16.29 2.85 6.98
C GLU A 53 -16.89 1.69 7.77
N ILE A 54 -16.90 0.48 7.20
CA ILE A 54 -17.37 -0.74 7.89
C ILE A 54 -16.58 -0.99 9.18
N TYR A 55 -15.26 -0.78 9.17
CA TYR A 55 -14.41 -0.96 10.35
C TYR A 55 -14.70 0.07 11.45
N LEU A 56 -14.99 1.32 11.08
CA LEU A 56 -15.24 2.44 11.99
C LEU A 56 -16.68 2.51 12.51
N MET A 57 -17.65 1.91 11.81
CA MET A 57 -19.06 1.81 12.23
C MET A 57 -19.28 0.82 13.40
N LYS A 58 -18.22 0.44 14.11
CA LYS A 58 -18.31 -0.35 15.35
C LYS A 58 -18.80 0.48 16.51
#